data_AF-A0A7V9RH86-F1
#
_entry.id   AF-A0A7V9RH86-F1
#
_cell.length_a   1.000
_cell.length_b   1.000
_cell.length_c   1.000
_cell.angle_alpha   90.00
_cell.angle_beta   90.00
_cell.angle_gamma   90.00
#
_symmetry.space_group_name_H-M   'P 1'
#
loop_
_entity.id
_entity.type
_entity.pdbx_description
1 polymer ?
#
loop_
_entity_poly.entity_id
_entity_poly.type
_entity_poly.pdbx_seq_one_letter_code
_entity_poly.pdbx_strand_id
1 'polypeptide(L)'
;MRMLPGVYSDPLVFDQATITTLEVIATGATILGFTAIELRTGADVKLRGPELVGRNFAVSCGQTDEPSSRLQLSDATLSAAAEDSSALITGANCSFDVSRTVLRRGGDGAVILIASDAAFRGDRLHVISPGLAGIGLLFRHVSLVITNSILENPQFLFATNDSTAPDSSVRLAFNTMVFTSPGNGILCQPNSGSAHRSVVFENNILFAASATSVVEGDDCTFTNNVIFPQEVPIANNTIADPMFVDVATGDFRVLPTSPAVGAADPTLSISTDHDFQNTPRPQGPAPDIGAFEQ
;
A
#
# COMPACT_ATOMS: atom_id res chain seq x y z
N MET A 1 -7.51 23.67 10.40
CA MET A 1 -8.98 23.53 10.51
C MET A 1 -9.31 22.31 11.36
N ARG A 2 -10.38 22.37 12.16
CA ARG A 2 -10.91 21.20 12.87
C ARG A 2 -12.37 21.02 12.50
N MET A 3 -12.73 19.84 11.99
CA MET A 3 -14.10 19.48 11.71
C MET A 3 -14.76 18.95 12.98
N LEU A 4 -16.08 19.12 13.08
CA LEU A 4 -16.86 18.51 14.14
C LEU A 4 -17.19 17.07 13.75
N PRO A 5 -17.42 16.16 14.71
CA PRO A 5 -17.95 14.84 14.39
C PRO A 5 -19.30 14.96 13.67
N GLY A 6 -19.51 14.13 12.66
CA GLY A 6 -20.74 14.16 11.86
C GLY A 6 -20.53 13.69 10.42
N VAL A 7 -21.63 13.62 9.67
CA VAL A 7 -21.62 13.24 8.26
C VAL A 7 -21.66 14.51 7.41
N TYR A 8 -20.70 14.61 6.49
CA TYR A 8 -20.56 15.69 5.52
C TYR A 8 -20.88 15.14 4.14
N SER A 9 -21.94 15.67 3.51
CA SER A 9 -22.39 15.23 2.18
C SER A 9 -21.61 15.87 1.03
N ASP A 10 -20.88 16.93 1.32
CA ASP A 10 -20.07 17.67 0.36
C ASP A 10 -18.60 17.23 0.48
N PRO A 11 -17.90 17.10 -0.66
CA PRO A 11 -16.48 16.75 -0.66
C PRO A 11 -15.63 17.91 -0.13
N LEU A 12 -14.42 17.59 0.34
CA LEU A 12 -13.41 18.63 0.58
C LEU A 12 -12.56 18.79 -0.69
N VAL A 13 -12.65 19.96 -1.29
CA VAL A 13 -11.90 20.33 -2.49
C VAL A 13 -10.87 21.39 -2.12
N PHE A 14 -9.61 21.11 -2.44
CA PHE A 14 -8.47 22.00 -2.27
C PHE A 14 -7.92 22.32 -3.66
N ASP A 15 -8.34 23.45 -4.21
CA ASP A 15 -8.14 23.84 -5.62
C ASP A 15 -7.22 25.05 -5.79
N GLN A 16 -6.44 25.38 -4.75
CA GLN A 16 -5.47 26.47 -4.78
C GLN A 16 -4.15 26.03 -4.15
N ALA A 17 -3.05 26.59 -4.66
CA ALA A 17 -1.74 26.46 -4.05
C ALA A 17 -1.76 26.99 -2.62
N THR A 18 -1.18 26.22 -1.70
CA THR A 18 -1.06 26.61 -0.29
C THR A 18 0.30 27.23 -0.02
N ILE A 19 0.32 28.39 0.66
CA ILE A 19 1.59 29.02 1.09
C ILE A 19 2.28 28.17 2.17
N THR A 20 1.49 27.52 3.03
CA THR A 20 1.92 26.57 4.06
C THR A 20 0.95 25.38 4.10
N THR A 21 1.42 24.20 4.51
CA THR A 21 0.58 23.01 4.63
C THR A 21 -0.70 23.29 5.42
N LEU A 22 -1.86 23.00 4.82
CA LEU A 22 -3.15 23.13 5.48
C LEU A 22 -3.44 21.89 6.33
N GLU A 23 -3.46 22.07 7.64
CA GLU A 23 -3.82 20.98 8.56
C GLU A 23 -5.33 20.90 8.78
N VAL A 24 -5.91 19.71 8.61
CA VAL A 24 -7.31 19.38 8.85
C VAL A 24 -7.41 18.21 9.82
N ILE A 25 -8.01 18.46 10.98
CA ILE A 25 -8.33 17.41 11.95
C ILE A 25 -9.81 17.07 11.80
N ALA A 26 -10.09 15.86 11.33
CA ALA A 26 -11.41 15.36 10.96
C ALA A 26 -11.81 14.10 11.74
N THR A 27 -11.24 13.90 12.93
CA THR A 27 -11.58 12.75 13.78
C THR A 27 -13.09 12.71 14.08
N GLY A 28 -13.73 11.60 13.71
CA GLY A 28 -15.17 11.40 13.87
C GLY A 28 -16.03 12.05 12.78
N ALA A 29 -15.42 12.64 11.75
CA ALA A 29 -16.12 13.11 10.57
C ALA A 29 -16.13 12.02 9.49
N THR A 30 -17.31 11.77 8.93
CA THR A 30 -17.49 10.94 7.73
C THR A 30 -17.74 11.88 6.55
N ILE A 31 -16.86 11.86 5.55
CA ILE A 31 -16.94 12.71 4.36
C ILE A 31 -17.38 11.84 3.20
N LEU A 32 -18.54 12.19 2.63
CA LEU A 32 -19.13 11.51 1.49
C LEU A 32 -18.86 12.33 0.23
N GLY A 33 -18.66 11.65 -0.89
CA GLY A 33 -18.55 12.34 -2.17
C GLY A 33 -18.58 11.38 -3.35
N PHE A 34 -18.70 11.93 -4.56
CA PHE A 34 -18.29 11.18 -5.73
C PHE A 34 -16.77 10.92 -5.67
N THR A 35 -16.02 11.99 -5.39
CA THR A 35 -14.69 11.96 -4.82
C THR A 35 -14.76 12.62 -3.44
N ALA A 36 -14.41 11.96 -2.33
CA ALA A 36 -14.59 12.56 -1.00
C ALA A 36 -13.56 13.68 -0.70
N ILE A 37 -12.31 13.48 -1.13
CA ILE A 37 -11.22 14.45 -1.00
C ILE A 37 -10.57 14.69 -2.36
N GLU A 38 -10.44 15.96 -2.75
CA GLU A 38 -9.85 16.35 -4.01
C GLU A 38 -8.78 17.43 -3.80
N LEU A 39 -7.55 17.18 -4.26
CA LEU A 39 -6.43 18.12 -4.21
C LEU A 39 -5.98 18.44 -5.63
N ARG A 40 -5.78 19.72 -5.94
CA ARG A 40 -5.37 20.24 -7.25
C ARG A 40 -4.42 21.42 -7.10
N THR A 41 -3.85 21.84 -8.23
CA THR A 41 -3.17 23.14 -8.40
C THR A 41 -2.10 23.51 -7.34
N GLY A 42 -1.43 22.53 -6.76
CA GLY A 42 -0.35 22.76 -5.79
C GLY A 42 -0.81 22.79 -4.33
N ALA A 43 -1.98 22.23 -4.02
CA ALA A 43 -2.45 22.11 -2.65
C ALA A 43 -1.54 21.16 -1.83
N ASP A 44 -1.12 21.60 -0.63
CA ASP A 44 -0.44 20.78 0.36
C ASP A 44 -1.32 20.65 1.62
N VAL A 45 -1.84 19.45 1.86
CA VAL A 45 -2.84 19.19 2.91
C VAL A 45 -2.38 18.05 3.81
N LYS A 46 -2.55 18.25 5.11
CA LYS A 46 -2.43 17.19 6.12
C LYS A 46 -3.78 16.93 6.75
N LEU A 47 -4.31 15.75 6.51
CA LEU A 47 -5.64 15.32 6.95
C LEU A 47 -5.51 14.17 7.94
N ARG A 48 -6.18 14.29 9.08
CA ARG A 48 -6.11 13.28 10.14
C ARG A 48 -7.49 12.88 10.65
N GLY A 49 -7.73 11.58 10.78
CA GLY A 49 -8.91 11.05 11.44
C GLY A 49 -10.21 10.86 10.65
N PRO A 50 -10.33 11.19 9.35
CA PRO A 50 -11.63 11.07 8.68
C PRO A 50 -11.97 9.62 8.36
N GLU A 51 -13.27 9.37 8.26
CA GLU A 51 -13.79 8.32 7.39
C GLU A 51 -14.14 8.94 6.03
N LEU A 52 -13.59 8.39 4.95
CA LEU A 52 -13.82 8.85 3.59
C LEU A 52 -14.60 7.78 2.83
N VAL A 53 -15.75 8.17 2.29
CA VAL A 53 -16.62 7.27 1.52
C VAL A 53 -16.81 7.87 0.12
N GLY A 54 -16.07 7.30 -0.84
CA GLY A 54 -16.17 7.66 -2.25
C GLY A 54 -17.21 6.81 -2.96
N ARG A 55 -18.04 7.39 -3.83
CA ARG A 55 -18.75 6.59 -4.83
C ARG A 55 -17.80 6.13 -5.93
N ASN A 56 -16.93 7.04 -6.37
CA ASN A 56 -15.92 6.78 -7.40
C ASN A 56 -14.52 6.68 -6.78
N PHE A 57 -14.05 7.75 -6.12
CA PHE A 57 -12.76 7.77 -5.44
C PHE A 57 -12.94 8.22 -3.98
N ALA A 58 -12.17 7.68 -3.03
CA ALA A 58 -12.13 8.31 -1.71
C ALA A 58 -11.22 9.55 -1.74
N VAL A 59 -10.09 9.45 -2.45
CA VAL A 59 -9.11 10.52 -2.62
C VAL A 59 -8.70 10.61 -4.09
N SER A 60 -8.72 11.84 -4.63
CA SER A 60 -8.06 12.20 -5.88
C SER A 60 -7.06 13.32 -5.63
N CYS A 61 -5.82 13.19 -6.13
CA CYS A 61 -4.81 14.22 -5.97
C CYS A 61 -4.01 14.47 -7.24
N GLY A 62 -3.96 15.74 -7.62
CA GLY A 62 -3.23 16.23 -8.78
C GLY A 62 -3.81 15.76 -10.11
N GLN A 63 -3.37 16.43 -11.17
CA GLN A 63 -3.62 16.07 -12.56
C GLN A 63 -2.37 16.38 -13.38
N THR A 64 -2.28 15.78 -14.57
CA THR A 64 -1.27 16.15 -15.56
C THR A 64 -1.40 17.65 -15.87
N ASP A 65 -0.27 18.35 -15.94
CA ASP A 65 -0.16 19.78 -16.30
C ASP A 65 -0.61 20.82 -15.24
N GLU A 66 -0.81 20.40 -13.99
CA GLU A 66 -0.99 21.30 -12.85
C GLU A 66 0.24 21.29 -11.92
N PRO A 67 0.47 22.34 -11.09
CA PRO A 67 1.47 22.28 -10.02
C PRO A 67 1.29 21.06 -9.09
N SER A 68 2.40 20.46 -8.70
CA SER A 68 2.37 19.23 -7.90
C SER A 68 1.71 19.43 -6.54
N SER A 69 0.80 18.53 -6.19
CA SER A 69 0.05 18.57 -4.93
C SER A 69 0.58 17.52 -3.93
N ARG A 70 0.25 17.70 -2.65
CA ARG A 70 0.67 16.80 -1.58
C ARG A 70 -0.46 16.50 -0.61
N LEU A 71 -0.64 15.22 -0.31
CA LEU A 71 -1.54 14.76 0.74
C LEU A 71 -0.77 13.96 1.79
N GLN A 72 -0.87 14.39 3.05
CA GLN A 72 -0.49 13.60 4.22
C GLN A 72 -1.78 13.13 4.89
N LEU A 73 -2.06 11.82 4.89
CA LEU A 73 -3.26 11.23 5.46
C LEU A 73 -2.90 10.30 6.61
N SER A 74 -3.60 10.43 7.73
CA SER A 74 -3.34 9.57 8.88
C SER A 74 -4.57 9.25 9.70
N ASP A 75 -4.54 8.09 10.37
CA ASP A 75 -5.59 7.64 11.29
C ASP A 75 -6.97 7.60 10.60
N ALA A 76 -7.01 7.20 9.33
CA ALA A 76 -8.19 7.32 8.48
C ALA A 76 -8.78 5.95 8.11
N THR A 77 -10.04 5.96 7.66
CA THR A 77 -10.65 4.81 6.97
C THR A 77 -11.17 5.27 5.63
N LEU A 78 -10.77 4.61 4.55
CA LEU A 78 -11.26 4.87 3.20
C LEU A 78 -12.11 3.69 2.77
N SER A 79 -13.24 3.98 2.14
CA SER A 79 -14.09 2.99 1.50
C SER A 79 -14.67 3.52 0.20
N ALA A 80 -14.97 2.59 -0.72
CA ALA A 80 -15.73 2.88 -1.93
C ALA A 80 -16.83 1.85 -2.13
N ALA A 81 -17.91 2.28 -2.79
CA ALA A 81 -18.99 1.38 -3.19
C ALA A 81 -18.45 0.30 -4.15
N ALA A 82 -18.92 -0.94 -3.99
CA ALA A 82 -18.37 -2.13 -4.65
C ALA A 82 -18.58 -2.17 -6.19
N GLU A 83 -19.29 -1.21 -6.76
CA GLU A 83 -19.80 -1.30 -8.14
C GLU A 83 -18.95 -0.53 -9.18
N ASP A 84 -18.00 0.30 -8.76
CA ASP A 84 -17.25 1.15 -9.68
C ASP A 84 -15.79 0.67 -9.87
N SER A 85 -15.32 0.70 -11.13
CA SER A 85 -13.95 0.39 -11.58
C SER A 85 -12.87 1.35 -11.06
N SER A 86 -13.15 2.10 -10.02
CA SER A 86 -12.38 3.26 -9.57
C SER A 86 -11.60 2.97 -8.30
N ALA A 87 -10.56 3.77 -8.05
CA ALA A 87 -9.61 3.53 -6.98
C ALA A 87 -10.02 4.11 -5.62
N LEU A 88 -9.56 3.60 -4.47
CA LEU A 88 -9.74 4.37 -3.23
C LEU A 88 -8.88 5.63 -3.25
N ILE A 89 -7.61 5.48 -3.61
CA ILE A 89 -6.67 6.59 -3.77
C ILE A 89 -6.20 6.62 -5.22
N THR A 90 -6.36 7.78 -5.87
CA THR A 90 -5.87 8.03 -7.22
C THR A 90 -5.10 9.35 -7.33
N GLY A 91 -4.11 9.41 -8.23
CA GLY A 91 -3.46 10.68 -8.54
C GLY A 91 -2.35 10.63 -9.58
N ALA A 92 -2.03 11.81 -10.09
CA ALA A 92 -0.90 12.08 -11.00
C ALA A 92 -0.24 13.40 -10.57
N ASN A 93 1.07 13.54 -10.76
CA ASN A 93 1.84 14.69 -10.30
C ASN A 93 1.58 15.04 -8.82
N CYS A 94 1.47 14.03 -7.95
CA CYS A 94 1.12 14.19 -6.55
C CYS A 94 1.96 13.30 -5.64
N SER A 95 2.25 13.79 -4.43
CA SER A 95 2.87 12.99 -3.36
C SER A 95 1.86 12.62 -2.27
N PHE A 96 1.83 11.35 -1.91
CA PHE A 96 1.00 10.79 -0.84
C PHE A 96 1.88 10.25 0.29
N ASP A 97 1.57 10.63 1.51
CA ASP A 97 2.11 10.04 2.74
C ASP A 97 0.92 9.56 3.57
N VAL A 98 0.71 8.25 3.61
CA VAL A 98 -0.48 7.62 4.20
C VAL A 98 -0.04 6.71 5.33
N SER A 99 -0.52 6.98 6.55
CA SER A 99 -0.16 6.16 7.71
C SER A 99 -1.36 5.75 8.57
N ARG A 100 -1.28 4.58 9.22
CA ARG A 100 -2.31 4.08 10.15
C ARG A 100 -3.72 4.18 9.54
N THR A 101 -3.85 3.69 8.31
CA THR A 101 -5.05 3.90 7.50
C THR A 101 -5.61 2.58 7.01
N VAL A 102 -6.91 2.40 7.20
CA VAL A 102 -7.63 1.24 6.68
C VAL A 102 -8.18 1.58 5.29
N LEU A 103 -7.88 0.74 4.32
CA LEU A 103 -8.32 0.85 2.94
C LEU A 103 -9.29 -0.31 2.65
N ARG A 104 -10.60 -0.07 2.79
CA ARG A 104 -11.64 -1.11 2.63
C ARG A 104 -12.27 -1.09 1.25
N ARG A 105 -12.26 -2.23 0.58
CA ARG A 105 -13.00 -2.45 -0.66
C ARG A 105 -14.04 -3.56 -0.45
N GLY A 106 -15.23 -3.39 -1.04
CA GLY A 106 -16.32 -4.36 -0.93
C GLY A 106 -16.27 -5.53 -1.93
N GLY A 107 -15.27 -5.55 -2.83
CA GLY A 107 -15.14 -6.51 -3.94
C GLY A 107 -13.83 -6.26 -4.70
N ASP A 108 -13.75 -6.71 -5.95
CA ASP A 108 -12.58 -6.50 -6.80
C ASP A 108 -12.35 -5.02 -7.16
N GLY A 109 -11.09 -4.63 -7.35
CA GLY A 109 -10.66 -3.40 -8.02
C GLY A 109 -9.58 -2.60 -7.29
N ALA A 110 -9.22 -1.45 -7.84
CA ALA A 110 -8.04 -0.68 -7.43
C ALA A 110 -8.12 -0.05 -6.02
N VAL A 111 -7.27 -0.42 -5.08
CA VAL A 111 -7.16 0.29 -3.80
C VAL A 111 -6.27 1.53 -3.96
N ILE A 112 -5.13 1.38 -4.63
CA ILE A 112 -4.19 2.47 -4.93
C ILE A 112 -3.94 2.47 -6.43
N LEU A 113 -4.12 3.61 -7.08
CA LEU A 113 -3.79 3.78 -8.50
C LEU A 113 -3.08 5.11 -8.71
N ILE A 114 -1.77 5.07 -8.91
CA ILE A 114 -0.99 6.29 -9.20
C ILE A 114 -0.46 6.27 -10.63
N ALA A 115 -0.42 7.45 -11.23
CA ALA A 115 0.02 7.69 -12.60
C ALA A 115 1.18 8.70 -12.61
N SER A 116 1.61 9.11 -13.81
CA SER A 116 2.85 9.88 -14.04
C SER A 116 3.21 10.90 -12.96
N ASP A 117 4.49 10.92 -12.61
CA ASP A 117 5.09 11.90 -11.69
C ASP A 117 4.49 11.87 -10.26
N ALA A 118 3.90 10.74 -9.86
CA ALA A 118 3.34 10.55 -8.53
C ALA A 118 4.20 9.66 -7.62
N ALA A 119 4.15 9.94 -6.32
CA ALA A 119 4.85 9.17 -5.29
C ALA A 119 3.88 8.79 -4.18
N PHE A 120 3.83 7.50 -3.81
CA PHE A 120 3.03 7.01 -2.70
C PHE A 120 3.91 6.37 -1.64
N ARG A 121 3.77 6.83 -0.40
CA ARG A 121 4.37 6.23 0.79
C ARG A 121 3.26 5.79 1.74
N GLY A 122 3.25 4.50 2.06
CA GLY A 122 2.30 3.86 2.97
C GLY A 122 3.01 3.27 4.17
N ASP A 123 2.52 3.52 5.38
CA ASP A 123 3.01 2.89 6.60
C ASP A 123 1.83 2.43 7.47
N ARG A 124 1.84 1.18 7.93
CA ARG A 124 0.73 0.61 8.73
C ARG A 124 -0.62 0.77 8.05
N LEU A 125 -0.64 0.39 6.77
CA LEU A 125 -1.87 0.26 6.01
C LEU A 125 -2.52 -1.08 6.31
N HIS A 126 -3.84 -1.10 6.38
CA HIS A 126 -4.61 -2.34 6.35
C HIS A 126 -5.52 -2.32 5.14
N VAL A 127 -5.11 -3.01 4.07
CA VAL A 127 -5.93 -3.19 2.88
C VAL A 127 -6.81 -4.41 3.09
N ILE A 128 -8.12 -4.20 3.07
CA ILE A 128 -9.14 -5.22 3.27
C ILE A 128 -9.98 -5.32 2.02
N SER A 129 -10.02 -6.50 1.40
CA SER A 129 -10.83 -6.77 0.22
C SER A 129 -11.25 -8.24 0.16
N PRO A 130 -12.56 -8.53 0.01
CA PRO A 130 -13.03 -9.90 -0.21
C PRO A 130 -12.67 -10.42 -1.61
N GLY A 131 -12.28 -9.52 -2.52
CA GLY A 131 -11.77 -9.80 -3.86
C GLY A 131 -10.37 -9.24 -4.07
N LEU A 132 -9.96 -9.05 -5.31
CA LEU A 132 -8.66 -8.50 -5.68
C LEU A 132 -8.54 -7.01 -5.30
N ALA A 133 -7.56 -6.66 -4.47
CA ALA A 133 -7.20 -5.30 -4.12
C ALA A 133 -6.08 -4.79 -5.04
N GLY A 134 -6.46 -4.12 -6.14
CA GLY A 134 -5.52 -3.63 -7.13
C GLY A 134 -4.59 -2.54 -6.59
N ILE A 135 -3.28 -2.68 -6.77
CA ILE A 135 -2.27 -1.66 -6.49
C ILE A 135 -1.54 -1.39 -7.81
N GLY A 136 -1.88 -0.28 -8.44
CA GLY A 136 -1.47 0.07 -9.79
C GLY A 136 -0.51 1.26 -9.84
N LEU A 137 0.57 1.11 -10.60
CA LEU A 137 1.50 2.17 -10.97
C LEU A 137 1.56 2.26 -12.49
N LEU A 138 1.19 3.41 -13.02
CA LEU A 138 1.04 3.62 -14.46
C LEU A 138 2.00 4.69 -14.98
N PHE A 139 2.46 4.48 -16.21
CA PHE A 139 3.24 5.45 -16.99
C PHE A 139 4.65 5.71 -16.45
N ARG A 140 5.03 6.93 -16.05
CA ARG A 140 6.45 7.28 -15.84
C ARG A 140 6.71 8.01 -14.53
N HIS A 141 7.94 7.88 -14.02
CA HIS A 141 8.41 8.56 -12.82
C HIS A 141 7.51 8.32 -11.59
N VAL A 142 6.99 7.09 -11.47
CA VAL A 142 6.11 6.71 -10.37
C VAL A 142 6.89 5.97 -9.29
N SER A 143 6.61 6.28 -8.03
CA SER A 143 7.25 5.58 -6.90
C SER A 143 6.23 5.10 -5.87
N LEU A 144 6.43 3.87 -5.39
CA LEU A 144 5.65 3.25 -4.32
C LEU A 144 6.58 2.72 -3.24
N VAL A 145 6.33 3.13 -2.00
CA VAL A 145 6.89 2.51 -0.80
C VAL A 145 5.76 2.11 0.12
N ILE A 146 5.68 0.85 0.52
CA ILE A 146 4.74 0.41 1.57
C ILE A 146 5.51 -0.37 2.63
N THR A 147 5.35 0.04 3.89
CA THR A 147 5.99 -0.57 5.06
C THR A 147 5.01 -0.99 6.12
N ASN A 148 5.38 -2.00 6.92
CA ASN A 148 4.67 -2.39 8.14
C ASN A 148 3.18 -2.62 7.92
N SER A 149 2.76 -3.10 6.75
CA SER A 149 1.35 -3.10 6.33
C SER A 149 0.80 -4.51 6.13
N ILE A 150 -0.51 -4.64 6.30
CA ILE A 150 -1.27 -5.87 6.01
C ILE A 150 -2.03 -5.65 4.71
N LEU A 151 -1.73 -6.47 3.71
CA LEU A 151 -2.37 -6.41 2.39
C LEU A 151 -3.14 -7.70 2.13
N GLU A 152 -4.46 -7.64 2.17
CA GLU A 152 -5.32 -8.78 1.83
C GLU A 152 -5.70 -8.74 0.35
N ASN A 153 -5.45 -9.85 -0.34
CA ASN A 153 -5.62 -10.05 -1.77
C ASN A 153 -5.03 -8.95 -2.66
N PRO A 154 -3.81 -8.45 -2.41
CA PRO A 154 -3.23 -7.45 -3.27
C PRO A 154 -3.06 -8.02 -4.69
N GLN A 155 -3.34 -7.19 -5.70
CA GLN A 155 -3.02 -7.49 -7.08
C GLN A 155 -2.18 -6.34 -7.62
N PHE A 156 -0.91 -6.60 -7.89
CA PHE A 156 0.01 -5.58 -8.37
C PHE A 156 -0.06 -5.43 -9.89
N LEU A 157 -0.22 -4.20 -10.35
CA LEU A 157 -0.11 -3.84 -11.77
C LEU A 157 0.93 -2.74 -11.92
N PHE A 158 2.12 -3.12 -12.40
CA PHE A 158 3.17 -2.16 -12.73
C PHE A 158 3.25 -2.04 -14.25
N ALA A 159 2.61 -1.00 -14.79
CA ALA A 159 2.56 -0.72 -16.22
C ALA A 159 3.27 0.61 -16.50
N THR A 160 4.58 0.62 -16.26
CA THR A 160 5.40 1.82 -16.46
C THR A 160 6.05 1.82 -17.85
N ASN A 161 6.45 2.98 -18.35
CA ASN A 161 7.03 3.15 -19.69
C ASN A 161 8.18 4.17 -19.71
N ASP A 162 8.94 4.21 -18.62
CA ASP A 162 10.12 5.06 -18.46
C ASP A 162 11.14 4.77 -19.57
N SER A 163 11.51 5.79 -20.36
CA SER A 163 12.53 5.68 -21.41
C SER A 163 13.89 6.26 -21.00
N THR A 164 13.91 7.00 -19.89
CA THR A 164 15.06 7.69 -19.31
C THR A 164 14.84 7.82 -17.81
N ALA A 165 15.91 8.04 -17.04
CA ALA A 165 15.80 8.45 -15.64
C ALA A 165 14.96 9.74 -15.49
N PRO A 166 14.29 9.96 -14.34
CA PRO A 166 14.30 9.12 -13.12
C PRO A 166 13.51 7.82 -13.28
N ASP A 167 14.02 6.73 -12.70
CA ASP A 167 13.39 5.40 -12.82
C ASP A 167 12.11 5.31 -11.97
N SER A 168 11.10 4.59 -12.48
CA SER A 168 9.98 4.19 -11.64
C SER A 168 10.45 3.14 -10.61
N SER A 169 9.95 3.22 -9.38
CA SER A 169 10.40 2.33 -8.32
C SER A 169 9.28 1.83 -7.42
N VAL A 170 9.35 0.55 -7.04
CA VAL A 170 8.47 -0.09 -6.07
C VAL A 170 9.32 -0.74 -5.01
N ARG A 171 9.06 -0.41 -3.75
CA ARG A 171 9.68 -1.05 -2.59
C ARG A 171 8.62 -1.43 -1.57
N LEU A 172 8.58 -2.71 -1.23
CA LEU A 172 7.65 -3.27 -0.26
C LEU A 172 8.50 -3.93 0.83
N ALA A 173 8.44 -3.41 2.05
CA ALA A 173 9.24 -3.92 3.16
C ALA A 173 8.44 -4.17 4.44
N PHE A 174 8.73 -5.24 5.18
CA PHE A 174 8.05 -5.53 6.45
C PHE A 174 6.52 -5.59 6.32
N ASN A 175 6.00 -6.11 5.21
CA ASN A 175 4.57 -6.29 5.01
C ASN A 175 4.16 -7.75 5.17
N THR A 176 2.91 -7.96 5.53
CA THR A 176 2.26 -9.28 5.45
C THR A 176 1.21 -9.23 4.34
N MET A 177 1.43 -9.99 3.27
CA MET A 177 0.56 -10.07 2.10
C MET A 177 -0.09 -11.44 2.04
N VAL A 178 -1.42 -11.46 1.97
CA VAL A 178 -2.23 -12.68 2.08
C VAL A 178 -3.12 -12.81 0.86
N PHE A 179 -2.92 -13.85 0.06
CA PHE A 179 -3.61 -14.15 -1.19
C PHE A 179 -4.60 -15.31 -0.97
N THR A 180 -5.85 -14.99 -0.68
CA THR A 180 -6.94 -15.97 -0.49
C THR A 180 -7.82 -16.13 -1.73
N SER A 181 -7.81 -15.18 -2.66
CA SER A 181 -8.48 -15.27 -3.95
C SER A 181 -7.79 -16.31 -4.86
N PRO A 182 -8.52 -17.27 -5.46
CA PRO A 182 -7.96 -18.27 -6.35
C PRO A 182 -7.21 -17.65 -7.54
N GLY A 183 -6.02 -18.17 -7.83
CA GLY A 183 -5.17 -17.66 -8.93
C GLY A 183 -4.54 -16.29 -8.69
N ASN A 184 -4.68 -15.73 -7.48
CA ASN A 184 -3.98 -14.51 -7.09
C ASN A 184 -2.58 -14.81 -6.53
N GLY A 185 -1.67 -13.87 -6.71
CA GLY A 185 -0.27 -13.96 -6.34
C GLY A 185 0.49 -12.73 -6.85
N ILE A 186 1.81 -12.79 -6.83
CA ILE A 186 2.67 -11.76 -7.40
C ILE A 186 3.14 -12.22 -8.77
N LEU A 187 2.71 -11.48 -9.80
CA LEU A 187 3.11 -11.70 -11.18
C LEU A 187 4.21 -10.71 -11.57
N CYS A 188 5.46 -11.16 -11.53
CA CYS A 188 6.64 -10.41 -11.94
C CYS A 188 6.92 -10.58 -13.43
N GLN A 189 5.92 -10.21 -14.24
CA GLN A 189 6.05 -10.26 -15.69
C GLN A 189 6.88 -9.07 -16.20
N PRO A 190 7.68 -9.26 -17.27
CA PRO A 190 8.33 -8.16 -17.98
C PRO A 190 7.27 -7.35 -18.74
N ASN A 191 6.52 -6.53 -18.00
CA ASN A 191 5.31 -5.90 -18.51
C ASN A 191 5.56 -4.49 -19.09
N SER A 192 6.79 -3.98 -19.03
CA SER A 192 7.10 -2.63 -19.49
C SER A 192 8.10 -2.54 -20.63
N GLY A 193 8.93 -3.56 -20.87
CA GLY A 193 10.09 -3.43 -21.77
C GLY A 193 11.03 -2.27 -21.38
N SER A 194 10.86 -1.68 -20.18
CA SER A 194 11.62 -0.54 -19.69
C SER A 194 12.68 -1.04 -18.72
N ALA A 195 13.94 -0.82 -19.06
CA ALA A 195 15.07 -1.04 -18.15
C ALA A 195 15.12 -0.02 -16.99
N HIS A 196 14.21 0.95 -16.98
CA HIS A 196 14.15 2.08 -16.04
C HIS A 196 13.07 1.87 -14.98
N ARG A 197 12.95 0.62 -14.49
CA ARG A 197 12.06 0.23 -13.40
C ARG A 197 12.77 -0.70 -12.43
N SER A 198 12.56 -0.48 -11.13
CA SER A 198 12.98 -1.40 -10.07
C SER A 198 11.81 -1.80 -9.19
N VAL A 199 11.62 -3.11 -8.97
CA VAL A 199 10.60 -3.66 -8.07
C VAL A 199 11.29 -4.55 -7.05
N VAL A 200 11.21 -4.18 -5.77
CA VAL A 200 11.91 -4.86 -4.67
C VAL A 200 10.93 -5.21 -3.55
N PHE A 201 10.95 -6.48 -3.17
CA PHE A 201 10.26 -7.01 -1.99
C PHE A 201 11.32 -7.49 -1.00
N GLU A 202 11.34 -6.90 0.19
CA GLU A 202 12.29 -7.26 1.25
C GLU A 202 11.64 -7.46 2.62
N ASN A 203 12.07 -8.44 3.40
CA ASN A 203 11.55 -8.65 4.76
C ASN A 203 10.01 -8.76 4.85
N ASN A 204 9.33 -9.27 3.81
CA ASN A 204 7.88 -9.48 3.81
C ASN A 204 7.50 -10.94 4.11
N ILE A 205 6.28 -11.15 4.59
CA ILE A 205 5.59 -12.44 4.52
C ILE A 205 4.65 -12.43 3.31
N LEU A 206 4.78 -13.42 2.44
CA LEU A 206 3.95 -13.64 1.26
C LEU A 206 3.26 -15.00 1.38
N PHE A 207 1.94 -15.00 1.62
CA PHE A 207 1.18 -16.23 1.88
C PHE A 207 0.01 -16.39 0.91
N ALA A 208 -0.11 -17.52 0.22
CA ALA A 208 -1.30 -17.86 -0.57
C ALA A 208 -1.99 -19.12 -0.04
N ALA A 209 -3.32 -19.07 0.07
CA ALA A 209 -4.11 -20.17 0.62
C ALA A 209 -4.35 -21.31 -0.39
N SER A 210 -4.36 -20.99 -1.69
CA SER A 210 -4.82 -21.89 -2.74
C SER A 210 -3.98 -21.87 -4.02
N ALA A 211 -2.72 -21.43 -3.92
CA ALA A 211 -1.76 -21.44 -5.03
C ALA A 211 -0.73 -22.56 -4.85
N THR A 212 0.00 -22.91 -5.92
CA THR A 212 1.21 -23.75 -5.81
C THR A 212 2.46 -22.89 -5.61
N SER A 213 2.48 -21.70 -6.20
CA SER A 213 3.50 -20.67 -6.00
C SER A 213 2.83 -19.33 -5.79
N VAL A 214 3.30 -18.58 -4.79
CA VAL A 214 2.85 -17.20 -4.55
C VAL A 214 3.45 -16.25 -5.58
N VAL A 215 4.67 -16.53 -6.04
CA VAL A 215 5.42 -15.66 -6.94
C VAL A 215 5.70 -16.38 -8.25
N GLU A 216 5.41 -15.70 -9.35
CA GLU A 216 5.73 -16.13 -10.72
C GLU A 216 6.43 -15.01 -11.49
N GLY A 217 7.27 -15.37 -12.47
CA GLY A 217 8.08 -14.44 -13.25
C GLY A 217 9.42 -14.08 -12.61
N ASP A 218 10.19 -13.23 -13.27
CA ASP A 218 11.60 -12.93 -12.96
C ASP A 218 11.97 -11.43 -13.00
N ASP A 219 11.00 -10.54 -13.22
CA ASP A 219 11.23 -9.09 -13.36
C ASP A 219 11.14 -8.30 -12.02
N CYS A 220 11.11 -9.01 -10.89
CA CYS A 220 11.21 -8.39 -9.55
C CYS A 220 12.33 -9.01 -8.74
N THR A 221 12.87 -8.24 -7.80
CA THR A 221 13.83 -8.71 -6.81
C THR A 221 13.12 -9.06 -5.51
N PHE A 222 13.31 -10.29 -5.05
CA PHE A 222 12.87 -10.74 -3.72
C PHE A 222 14.10 -11.07 -2.88
N THR A 223 14.19 -10.50 -1.69
CA THR A 223 15.27 -10.81 -0.74
C THR A 223 14.77 -10.85 0.68
N ASN A 224 15.21 -11.83 1.45
CA ASN A 224 14.91 -12.00 2.86
C ASN A 224 13.40 -11.99 3.20
N ASN A 225 12.57 -12.56 2.33
CA ASN A 225 11.14 -12.76 2.58
C ASN A 225 10.86 -14.18 3.11
N VAL A 226 9.72 -14.35 3.77
CA VAL A 226 9.08 -15.65 3.99
C VAL A 226 8.00 -15.83 2.93
N ILE A 227 8.08 -16.87 2.11
CA ILE A 227 7.19 -17.10 0.96
C ILE A 227 6.56 -18.48 1.07
N PHE A 228 5.23 -18.57 1.03
CA PHE A 228 4.53 -19.84 1.12
C PHE A 228 3.14 -19.84 0.46
N PRO A 229 2.80 -20.87 -0.33
CA PRO A 229 3.67 -21.90 -0.87
C PRO A 229 4.56 -21.36 -2.00
N GLN A 230 5.65 -22.06 -2.30
CA GLN A 230 6.48 -21.77 -3.46
C GLN A 230 7.11 -23.07 -3.97
N GLU A 231 6.77 -23.49 -5.18
CA GLU A 231 7.27 -24.73 -5.78
C GLU A 231 8.74 -24.57 -6.21
N VAL A 232 9.05 -23.46 -6.87
CA VAL A 232 10.40 -23.13 -7.33
C VAL A 232 11.03 -22.14 -6.35
N PRO A 233 12.05 -22.53 -5.56
CA PRO A 233 12.67 -21.65 -4.58
C PRO A 233 13.25 -20.40 -5.24
N ILE A 234 13.03 -19.25 -4.60
CA ILE A 234 13.60 -17.96 -4.98
C ILE A 234 14.80 -17.70 -4.07
N ALA A 235 15.98 -17.50 -4.65
CA ALA A 235 17.22 -17.31 -3.90
C ALA A 235 17.10 -16.19 -2.87
N ASN A 236 17.83 -16.31 -1.75
CA ASN A 236 17.82 -15.36 -0.62
C ASN A 236 16.47 -15.21 0.10
N ASN A 237 15.52 -16.13 -0.07
CA ASN A 237 14.25 -16.12 0.64
C ASN A 237 14.04 -17.46 1.38
N THR A 238 13.20 -17.43 2.40
CA THR A 238 12.79 -18.60 3.16
C THR A 238 11.47 -19.13 2.61
N ILE A 239 11.46 -20.38 2.15
CA ILE A 239 10.26 -21.05 1.66
C ILE A 239 9.71 -21.95 2.77
N ALA A 240 8.79 -21.42 3.58
CA ALA A 240 8.21 -22.13 4.71
C ALA A 240 6.90 -21.48 5.14
N ASP A 241 6.00 -22.26 5.73
CA ASP A 241 4.76 -21.76 6.33
C ASP A 241 5.09 -20.65 7.36
N PRO A 242 4.51 -19.44 7.24
CA PRO A 242 4.73 -18.36 8.19
C PRO A 242 4.18 -18.66 9.60
N MET A 243 3.40 -19.73 9.78
CA MET A 243 2.82 -20.14 11.06
C MET A 243 1.97 -19.03 11.68
N PHE A 244 0.99 -18.51 10.92
CA PHE A 244 0.04 -17.54 11.44
C PHE A 244 -0.77 -18.10 12.61
N VAL A 245 -1.19 -17.22 13.52
CA VAL A 245 -2.07 -17.55 14.66
C VAL A 245 -3.42 -18.04 14.15
N ASP A 246 -4.08 -17.26 13.28
CA ASP A 246 -5.36 -17.64 12.67
C ASP A 246 -5.64 -16.83 11.40
N VAL A 247 -5.32 -17.43 10.23
CA VAL A 247 -5.60 -16.81 8.92
C VAL A 247 -7.10 -16.64 8.67
N ALA A 248 -7.95 -17.55 9.17
CA ALA A 248 -9.38 -17.53 8.88
C ALA A 248 -10.10 -16.38 9.58
N THR A 249 -9.58 -15.93 10.73
CA THR A 249 -10.10 -14.75 11.45
C THR A 249 -9.36 -13.46 11.10
N GLY A 250 -8.36 -13.49 10.20
CA GLY A 250 -7.52 -12.33 9.86
C GLY A 250 -6.47 -11.98 10.92
N ASP A 251 -6.12 -12.92 11.81
CA ASP A 251 -5.01 -12.76 12.76
C ASP A 251 -3.70 -13.22 12.13
N PHE A 252 -3.07 -12.29 11.43
CA PHE A 252 -1.82 -12.51 10.70
C PHE A 252 -0.56 -12.31 11.55
N ARG A 253 -0.70 -12.27 12.89
CA ARG A 253 0.46 -12.44 13.78
C ARG A 253 0.98 -13.86 13.58
N VAL A 254 2.28 -14.04 13.74
CA VAL A 254 2.92 -15.36 13.61
C VAL A 254 3.17 -15.98 14.99
N LEU A 255 3.29 -17.30 15.04
CA LEU A 255 3.62 -18.02 16.27
C LEU A 255 5.10 -17.81 16.65
N PRO A 256 5.50 -18.01 17.92
CA PRO A 256 6.89 -17.81 18.35
C PRO A 256 7.93 -18.73 17.67
N THR A 257 7.49 -19.85 17.10
CA THR A 257 8.35 -20.80 16.37
C THR A 257 8.38 -20.54 14.86
N SER A 258 7.74 -19.45 14.40
CA SER A 258 7.68 -19.09 12.98
C SER A 258 9.08 -18.83 12.42
N PRO A 259 9.33 -19.20 11.14
CA PRO A 259 10.57 -18.83 10.44
C PRO A 259 10.74 -17.31 10.25
N ALA A 260 9.70 -16.52 10.49
CA ALA A 260 9.76 -15.07 10.37
C ALA A 260 10.40 -14.38 11.60
N VAL A 261 10.42 -15.04 12.76
CA VAL A 261 10.87 -14.45 14.03
C VAL A 261 12.39 -14.26 14.05
N GLY A 262 12.83 -13.03 14.28
CA GLY A 262 14.24 -12.63 14.35
C GLY A 262 15.02 -12.86 13.06
N ALA A 263 14.34 -12.94 11.92
CA ALA A 263 14.91 -13.36 10.64
C ALA A 263 15.10 -12.21 9.64
N ALA A 264 14.66 -10.99 9.95
CA ALA A 264 14.81 -9.86 9.04
C ALA A 264 16.27 -9.42 8.91
N ASP A 265 16.65 -8.96 7.73
CA ASP A 265 17.94 -8.32 7.48
C ASP A 265 17.75 -6.78 7.56
N PRO A 266 18.24 -6.14 8.64
CA PRO A 266 18.10 -4.70 8.84
C PRO A 266 19.06 -3.87 7.98
N THR A 267 19.97 -4.51 7.23
CA THR A 267 20.97 -3.83 6.38
C THR A 267 20.49 -3.62 4.94
N LEU A 268 19.29 -4.11 4.61
CA LEU A 268 18.63 -3.92 3.32
C LEU A 268 18.12 -2.49 3.13
N SER A 269 17.39 -2.24 2.03
CA SER A 269 17.17 -0.88 1.55
C SER A 269 16.24 -0.04 2.43
N ILE A 270 15.34 -0.69 3.17
CA ILE A 270 14.40 -0.07 4.09
C ILE A 270 14.57 -0.70 5.47
N SER A 271 14.81 0.14 6.48
CA SER A 271 14.68 -0.19 7.89
C SER A 271 13.49 0.54 8.49
N THR A 272 12.87 -0.07 9.50
CA THR A 272 11.77 0.52 10.26
C THR A 272 12.08 0.38 11.77
N ASP A 273 11.68 1.37 12.56
CA ASP A 273 11.84 1.38 14.02
C ASP A 273 10.61 0.85 14.76
N HIS A 274 9.56 0.47 14.02
CA HIS A 274 8.29 -0.01 14.56
C HIS A 274 7.58 -0.98 13.61
N ASP A 275 6.61 -1.72 14.12
CA ASP A 275 5.73 -2.64 13.38
C ASP A 275 4.33 -2.06 13.10
N PHE A 276 3.42 -2.90 12.58
CA PHE A 276 2.02 -2.56 12.33
C PHE A 276 1.29 -1.97 13.54
N GLN A 277 1.56 -2.51 14.74
CA GLN A 277 0.92 -2.11 15.99
C GLN A 277 1.70 -1.02 16.75
N ASN A 278 2.76 -0.47 16.14
CA ASN A 278 3.68 0.49 16.76
C ASN A 278 4.54 -0.12 17.89
N THR A 279 4.73 -1.44 17.89
CA THR A 279 5.74 -2.13 18.71
C THR A 279 7.13 -1.76 18.18
N PRO A 280 8.09 -1.34 19.04
CA PRO A 280 9.44 -1.02 18.59
C PRO A 280 10.15 -2.22 17.96
N ARG A 281 10.98 -1.98 16.93
CA ARG A 281 11.84 -3.02 16.33
C ARG A 281 13.32 -2.78 16.64
N PRO A 282 14.12 -3.83 16.94
CA PRO A 282 13.68 -5.19 17.22
C PRO A 282 13.19 -5.37 18.67
N GLN A 283 12.34 -6.35 18.93
CA GLN A 283 12.06 -6.86 20.29
C GLN A 283 13.03 -7.99 20.70
N GLY A 284 13.68 -8.61 19.72
CA GLY A 284 14.69 -9.64 19.89
C GLY A 284 16.10 -9.22 19.41
N PRO A 285 16.97 -10.19 19.06
CA PRO A 285 18.31 -9.90 18.54
C PRO A 285 18.31 -9.28 17.12
N ALA A 286 17.24 -9.49 16.36
CA ALA A 286 17.00 -8.94 15.03
C ALA A 286 15.48 -8.74 14.83
N PRO A 287 15.05 -7.89 13.88
CA PRO A 287 13.62 -7.69 13.64
C PRO A 287 12.96 -8.93 13.03
N ASP A 288 11.65 -9.01 13.18
CA ASP A 288 10.83 -10.03 12.53
C ASP A 288 10.52 -9.67 11.07
N ILE A 289 10.45 -10.69 10.21
CA ILE A 289 9.94 -10.54 8.84
C ILE A 289 8.41 -10.34 8.91
N GLY A 290 7.87 -9.45 8.08
CA GLY A 290 6.43 -9.19 7.98
C GLY A 290 5.93 -8.01 8.81
N ALA A 291 4.61 -7.85 8.88
CA ALA A 291 3.96 -6.64 9.42
C ALA A 291 4.08 -6.49 10.95
N PHE A 292 4.27 -7.60 11.68
CA PHE A 292 4.26 -7.62 13.14
C PHE A 292 5.64 -7.95 13.69
N GLU A 293 5.95 -7.40 14.86
CA GLU A 293 7.10 -7.74 15.69
C GLU A 293 6.61 -8.44 16.97
N GLN A 294 7.22 -9.58 17.33
CA GLN A 294 6.90 -10.34 18.55
C GLN A 294 7.80 -10.03 19.74
#